data_AF-A0A496RYS9-F1
#
_entry.id   AF-A0A496RYS9-F1
#
_cell.length_a   1.000
_cell.length_b   1.000
_cell.length_c   1.000
_cell.angle_alpha   90.00
_cell.angle_beta   90.00
_cell.angle_gamma   90.00
#
_symmetry.space_group_name_H-M   'P 1'
#
loop_
_entity.id
_entity.type
_entity.pdbx_description
1 polymer ?
#
loop_
_entity_poly.entity_id
_entity_poly.type
_entity_poly.pdbx_seq_one_letter_code
_entity_poly.pdbx_strand_id
1 'polypeptide(L)'
;MWDALRSKGGKVAFGFTGTVEASFSYDKFKEVINKMVPTDENDELLSAKEAYDAGDKIDGWCPFGFCIGGKGAKLELKTAPGWEDFVFFEGGLINGDFETGDWTGWVHGGDYNYRIIAGSRKHNGSFSAALGRWDTSYHGYDPTAEPYGYEWFYQDFVVSNNVTYLKFNWWMETYDTAAWDWFDAYIKDTNGNTLITIVSRGGKPGYNYGPYWTTGGWREETVDISAYRGQKIRIYFDQRLDGWGDQQRVYIGDVRLE
;
A
#
# COMPACT_ATOMS: atom_id res chain seq x y z
N MET A 1 11.82 15.52 -12.57
CA MET A 1 11.68 15.93 -11.15
C MET A 1 12.36 14.92 -10.23
N TRP A 2 11.91 13.66 -10.21
CA TRP A 2 12.50 12.61 -9.37
C TRP A 2 13.97 12.30 -9.65
N ASP A 3 14.38 12.26 -10.93
CA ASP A 3 15.79 11.99 -11.28
C ASP A 3 16.75 13.08 -10.81
N ALA A 4 16.28 14.34 -10.79
CA ALA A 4 17.05 15.46 -10.25
C ALA A 4 17.17 15.38 -8.72
N LEU A 5 16.11 14.96 -8.01
CA LEU A 5 16.10 14.80 -6.55
C LEU A 5 16.96 13.60 -6.10
N ARG A 6 16.89 12.47 -6.82
CA ARG A 6 17.78 11.30 -6.58
C ARG A 6 19.25 11.63 -6.80
N SER A 7 19.58 12.37 -7.86
CA SER A 7 20.97 12.79 -8.12
C SER A 7 21.57 13.65 -7.00
N LYS A 8 20.72 14.19 -6.11
CA LYS A 8 21.08 15.02 -4.95
C LYS A 8 20.84 14.33 -3.61
N GLY A 9 20.64 13.01 -3.59
CA GLY A 9 20.51 12.22 -2.36
C GLY A 9 19.13 12.24 -1.72
N GLY A 10 18.10 12.71 -2.43
CA GLY A 10 16.71 12.63 -1.96
C GLY A 10 16.24 11.18 -1.86
N LYS A 11 15.82 10.77 -0.67
CA LYS A 11 15.32 9.41 -0.36
C LYS A 11 13.80 9.29 -0.42
N VAL A 12 13.06 10.40 -0.45
CA VAL A 12 11.59 10.39 -0.45
C VAL A 12 11.03 11.33 -1.51
N ALA A 13 9.94 10.93 -2.16
CA ALA A 13 9.16 11.79 -3.04
C ALA A 13 7.86 12.22 -2.34
N PHE A 14 7.49 13.49 -2.51
CA PHE A 14 6.24 14.07 -2.01
C PHE A 14 5.18 14.04 -3.13
N GLY A 15 3.96 13.61 -2.81
CA GLY A 15 2.82 13.63 -3.72
C GLY A 15 1.54 14.03 -2.98
N PHE A 16 0.61 14.66 -3.70
CA PHE A 16 -0.71 15.07 -3.21
C PHE A 16 -1.78 14.12 -3.80
N THR A 17 -2.79 13.75 -3.01
CA THR A 17 -3.81 12.74 -3.37
C THR A 17 -5.06 13.31 -4.06
N GLY A 18 -5.15 14.63 -4.25
CA GLY A 18 -6.23 15.26 -5.03
C GLY A 18 -5.80 15.64 -6.45
N THR A 19 -6.70 15.51 -7.42
CA THR A 19 -6.54 16.17 -8.73
C THR A 19 -6.56 17.67 -8.52
N VAL A 20 -5.39 18.29 -8.41
CA VAL A 20 -5.28 19.75 -8.47
C VAL A 20 -5.24 20.11 -9.95
N GLU A 21 -6.38 20.47 -10.56
CA GLU A 21 -6.43 21.18 -11.85
C GLU A 21 -5.96 22.63 -11.68
N ALA A 22 -4.78 22.82 -11.08
CA ALA A 22 -4.02 24.04 -11.26
C ALA A 22 -2.79 23.63 -12.04
N SER A 23 -2.71 24.06 -13.29
CA SER A 23 -1.47 24.05 -14.04
C SER A 23 -0.43 24.82 -13.24
N PHE A 24 0.35 24.12 -12.42
CA PHE A 24 1.48 24.70 -11.72
C PHE A 24 2.54 24.95 -12.79
N SER A 25 2.80 26.22 -13.10
CA SER A 25 3.98 26.52 -13.91
C SER A 25 5.19 26.02 -13.14
N TYR A 26 6.11 25.38 -13.87
CA TYR A 26 7.36 24.87 -13.32
C TYR A 26 8.06 25.90 -12.43
N ASP A 27 8.00 27.17 -12.83
CA ASP A 27 8.62 28.29 -12.10
C ASP A 27 7.94 28.61 -10.76
N LYS A 28 6.60 28.54 -10.69
CA LYS A 28 5.87 28.75 -9.43
C LYS A 28 6.08 27.60 -8.44
N PHE A 29 6.16 26.37 -8.93
CA PHE A 29 6.47 25.21 -8.09
C PHE A 29 7.88 25.30 -7.53
N LYS A 30 8.84 25.71 -8.36
CA LYS A 30 10.23 25.95 -7.97
C LYS A 30 10.33 27.05 -6.90
N GLU A 31 9.57 28.13 -7.02
CA GLU A 31 9.52 29.20 -6.02
C GLU A 31 9.02 28.74 -4.64
N VAL A 32 8.05 27.82 -4.62
CA VAL A 32 7.49 27.25 -3.37
C VAL A 32 8.49 26.30 -2.71
N ILE A 33 9.11 25.41 -3.48
CA ILE A 33 10.11 24.46 -2.97
C ILE A 33 11.37 25.18 -2.49
N ASN A 34 11.83 26.22 -3.19
CA ASN A 34 13.00 26.99 -2.79
C ASN A 34 12.83 27.67 -1.42
N LYS A 35 11.58 27.94 -0.98
CA LYS A 35 11.28 28.47 0.36
C LYS A 35 11.28 27.39 1.45
N MET A 36 11.27 26.11 1.07
CA MET A 36 11.22 24.95 1.97
C MET A 36 12.58 24.27 2.15
N VAL A 37 13.58 24.62 1.32
CA VAL A 37 14.93 24.06 1.36
C VAL A 37 15.88 25.13 1.90
N PRO A 38 16.75 24.82 2.88
CA PRO A 38 17.73 25.78 3.39
C PRO A 38 18.63 26.32 2.28
N THR A 39 18.88 27.62 2.30
CA THR A 39 19.82 28.31 1.41
C THR A 39 21.06 28.77 2.19
N ASP A 40 22.16 28.99 1.49
CA ASP A 40 23.34 29.64 2.07
C ASP A 40 23.15 31.16 2.19
N GLU A 41 24.20 31.85 2.64
CA GLU A 41 24.24 33.32 2.77
C GLU A 41 24.10 34.11 1.46
N ASN A 42 24.11 33.41 0.31
CA ASN A 42 23.96 33.96 -1.04
C ASN A 42 22.63 33.53 -1.70
N ASP A 43 21.69 32.97 -0.93
CA ASP A 43 20.42 32.40 -1.41
C ASP A 43 20.59 31.19 -2.37
N GLU A 44 21.74 30.53 -2.36
CA GLU A 44 21.95 29.30 -3.13
C GLU A 44 21.44 28.08 -2.37
N LEU A 45 20.80 27.14 -3.08
CA LEU A 45 20.22 25.94 -2.47
C LEU A 45 21.31 25.03 -1.90
N LEU A 46 21.24 24.76 -0.60
CA LEU A 46 22.09 23.76 0.05
C LEU A 46 21.64 22.35 -0.36
N SER A 47 22.58 21.43 -0.55
CA SER A 47 22.25 20.00 -0.62
C SER A 47 21.64 19.52 0.69
N ALA A 48 20.90 18.41 0.66
CA ALA A 48 20.31 17.83 1.87
C ALA A 48 21.38 17.52 2.95
N LYS A 49 22.61 17.20 2.53
CA LYS A 49 23.75 16.99 3.43
C LYS A 49 24.27 18.31 3.99
N GLU A 50 24.45 19.34 3.17
CA GLU A 50 24.90 20.66 3.61
C GLU A 50 23.87 21.33 4.54
N ALA A 51 22.59 21.20 4.24
CA ALA A 51 21.50 21.63 5.13
C ALA A 51 21.50 20.90 6.48
N TYR A 52 21.79 19.59 6.48
CA TYR A 52 21.95 18.79 7.70
C TYR A 52 23.21 19.16 8.48
N ASP A 53 24.30 19.51 7.79
CA ASP A 53 25.59 19.86 8.39
C ASP A 53 25.67 21.32 8.88
N ALA A 54 24.88 22.23 8.28
CA ALA A 54 24.80 23.64 8.63
C ALA A 54 23.94 23.94 9.88
N GLY A 55 23.13 22.97 10.34
CA GLY A 55 22.41 23.10 11.60
C GLY A 55 23.35 22.97 12.81
N ASP A 56 23.16 23.79 13.84
CA ASP A 56 23.90 23.66 15.11
C ASP A 56 23.68 22.26 15.71
N LYS A 57 24.70 21.39 15.60
CA LYS A 57 24.70 20.03 16.15
C LYS A 57 25.23 20.04 17.58
N ILE A 58 24.43 20.59 18.48
CA ILE A 58 24.76 20.56 19.91
C ILE A 58 24.27 19.23 20.50
N ASP A 59 25.15 18.22 20.52
CA ASP A 59 25.05 17.15 21.52
C ASP A 59 25.31 17.80 22.87
N GLY A 60 24.30 17.84 23.74
CA GLY A 60 24.36 18.52 25.03
C GLY A 60 25.60 18.09 25.82
N TRP A 61 26.42 19.05 26.23
CA TRP A 61 27.54 18.81 27.12
C TRP A 61 27.01 18.70 28.56
N CYS A 62 27.16 17.53 29.19
CA CYS A 62 26.64 17.27 30.54
C CYS A 62 27.75 16.89 31.54
N PRO A 63 28.48 17.87 32.10
CA PRO A 63 29.30 17.63 33.27
C PRO A 63 28.46 17.80 34.56
N PHE A 64 28.67 16.91 35.53
CA PHE A 64 28.08 16.95 36.89
C PHE A 64 26.55 16.87 37.00
N GLY A 65 25.88 16.24 36.03
CA GLY A 65 24.44 15.94 36.12
C GLY A 65 23.52 17.13 35.83
N PHE A 66 24.06 18.25 35.32
CA PHE A 66 23.26 19.37 34.82
C PHE A 66 23.60 19.62 33.35
N CYS A 67 22.61 19.46 32.47
CA CYS A 67 22.80 19.62 31.03
C CYS A 67 22.43 21.06 30.62
N ILE A 68 23.33 21.74 29.90
CA ILE A 68 23.10 23.08 29.35
C ILE A 68 23.13 22.96 27.82
N GLY A 69 22.00 23.25 27.17
CA GLY A 69 21.85 23.22 25.72
C GLY A 69 21.53 21.82 25.16
N GLY A 70 20.76 21.82 24.06
CA GLY A 70 20.31 20.61 23.36
C GLY A 70 18.78 20.48 23.32
N LYS A 71 18.08 21.40 22.64
CA LYS A 71 16.79 21.00 22.05
C LYS A 71 17.17 20.14 20.86
N GLY A 72 17.02 18.82 21.00
CA GLY A 72 17.35 17.86 19.95
C GLY A 72 16.84 18.39 18.60
N ALA A 73 17.70 18.36 17.58
CA ALA A 73 17.35 18.85 16.26
C ALA A 73 16.04 18.19 15.81
N LYS A 74 14.98 18.99 15.67
CA LYS A 74 13.72 18.55 15.06
C LYS A 74 13.69 19.07 13.63
N LEU A 75 13.59 18.14 12.69
CA LEU A 75 13.18 18.47 11.33
C LEU A 75 11.67 18.72 11.37
N GLU A 76 11.28 19.98 11.36
CA GLU A 76 9.87 20.40 11.38
C GLU A 76 9.51 20.91 9.98
N LEU A 77 8.78 20.07 9.22
CA LEU A 77 8.28 20.46 7.90
C LEU A 77 7.10 21.41 8.10
N LYS A 78 7.28 22.69 7.75
CA LYS A 78 6.20 23.68 7.82
C LYS A 78 5.29 23.52 6.61
N THR A 79 4.04 23.16 6.87
CA THR A 79 2.99 23.06 5.85
C THR A 79 2.18 24.35 5.82
N ALA A 80 1.54 24.65 4.68
CA ALA A 80 0.62 25.78 4.61
C ALA A 80 -0.66 25.48 5.44
N PRO A 81 -1.37 26.50 5.95
CA PRO A 81 -2.65 26.27 6.65
C PRO A 81 -3.61 25.43 5.80
N GLY A 82 -4.14 24.34 6.36
CA GLY A 82 -5.03 23.38 5.69
C GLY A 82 -4.34 22.19 5.01
N TRP A 83 -3.03 22.00 5.22
CA TRP A 83 -2.28 20.83 4.75
C TRP A 83 -1.94 19.93 5.94
N GLU A 84 -2.88 19.06 6.30
CA GLU A 84 -2.82 18.22 7.50
C GLU A 84 -2.40 16.76 7.22
N ASP A 85 -2.40 16.33 5.94
CA ASP A 85 -2.15 14.94 5.55
C ASP A 85 -0.96 14.83 4.58
N PHE A 86 0.27 14.75 5.12
CA PHE A 86 1.45 14.38 4.33
C PHE A 86 1.72 12.88 4.46
N VAL A 87 1.63 12.16 3.34
CA VAL A 87 2.03 10.75 3.24
C VAL A 87 3.39 10.65 2.57
N PHE A 88 4.35 10.06 3.25
CA PHE A 88 5.70 9.79 2.74
C PHE A 88 5.69 8.43 2.05
N PHE A 89 6.10 8.35 0.79
CA PHE A 89 6.41 7.07 0.16
C PHE A 89 7.83 7.14 -0.44
N GLU A 90 8.75 6.40 0.17
CA GLU A 90 9.93 5.94 -0.55
C GLU A 90 9.47 4.74 -1.38
N GLY A 91 9.31 4.95 -2.68
CA GLY A 91 9.02 3.95 -3.71
C GLY A 91 8.36 2.64 -3.25
N GLY A 92 7.06 2.52 -3.50
CA GLY A 92 6.62 1.32 -4.20
C GLY A 92 5.31 0.66 -3.79
N LEU A 93 4.54 1.14 -2.82
CA LEU A 93 3.10 0.88 -2.73
C LEU A 93 2.47 2.01 -1.88
N ILE A 94 1.29 2.50 -2.27
CA ILE A 94 0.49 3.48 -1.53
C ILE A 94 -0.58 2.72 -0.76
N ASN A 95 -0.71 3.02 0.54
CA ASN A 95 -1.79 2.49 1.39
C ASN A 95 -1.90 0.96 1.33
N GLY A 96 -0.77 0.27 1.44
CA GLY A 96 -0.74 -1.20 1.43
C GLY A 96 -1.22 -1.84 2.73
N ASP A 97 -1.28 -1.05 3.80
CA ASP A 97 -1.90 -1.38 5.09
C ASP A 97 -3.40 -1.06 5.15
N PHE A 98 -3.92 -0.28 4.18
CA PHE A 98 -5.32 0.13 4.05
C PHE A 98 -5.84 1.08 5.13
N GLU A 99 -4.94 1.72 5.88
CA GLU A 99 -5.31 2.53 7.04
C GLU A 99 -5.94 3.89 6.69
N THR A 100 -5.97 4.28 5.41
CA THR A 100 -6.79 5.42 4.96
C THR A 100 -8.30 5.15 5.08
N GLY A 101 -8.70 3.89 5.26
CA GLY A 101 -10.10 3.47 5.34
C GLY A 101 -10.82 3.47 3.99
N ASP A 102 -10.08 3.68 2.89
CA ASP A 102 -10.58 3.67 1.53
C ASP A 102 -9.57 3.06 0.54
N TRP A 103 -9.94 2.98 -0.74
CA TRP A 103 -9.12 2.39 -1.78
C TRP A 103 -8.02 3.33 -2.33
N THR A 104 -7.61 4.36 -1.58
CA THR A 104 -6.55 5.28 -2.01
C THR A 104 -5.33 4.50 -2.49
N GLY A 105 -4.87 4.79 -3.72
CA GLY A 105 -3.71 4.13 -4.34
C GLY A 105 -4.02 2.80 -5.06
N TRP A 106 -5.22 2.25 -4.91
CA TRP A 106 -5.60 0.96 -5.48
C TRP A 106 -6.66 1.12 -6.57
N VAL A 107 -6.43 0.48 -7.73
CA VAL A 107 -7.45 0.35 -8.77
C VAL A 107 -8.23 -0.93 -8.49
N HIS A 108 -9.55 -0.86 -8.53
CA HIS A 108 -10.40 -1.99 -8.20
C HIS A 108 -11.61 -2.10 -9.13
N GLY A 109 -12.16 -3.31 -9.24
CA GLY A 109 -13.32 -3.59 -10.08
C GLY A 109 -13.78 -5.02 -9.92
N GLY A 110 -14.61 -5.47 -10.86
CA GLY A 110 -15.17 -6.80 -10.87
C GLY A 110 -16.50 -6.87 -11.59
N ASP A 111 -17.00 -8.10 -11.71
CA ASP A 111 -18.34 -8.41 -12.23
C ASP A 111 -19.43 -8.04 -11.22
N TYR A 112 -19.05 -7.84 -9.95
CA TYR A 112 -19.91 -7.39 -8.84
C TYR A 112 -19.17 -6.39 -7.93
N ASN A 113 -19.86 -5.88 -6.90
CA ASN A 113 -19.36 -4.79 -6.04
C ASN A 113 -19.67 -5.01 -4.54
N TYR A 114 -19.08 -6.06 -3.98
CA TYR A 114 -19.01 -6.37 -2.55
C TYR A 114 -17.63 -6.09 -1.92
N ARG A 115 -16.64 -5.71 -2.73
CA ARG A 115 -15.33 -5.28 -2.26
C ARG A 115 -15.42 -4.04 -1.37
N ILE A 116 -14.71 -4.06 -0.25
CA ILE A 116 -14.72 -2.99 0.76
C ILE A 116 -13.36 -2.86 1.42
N ILE A 117 -13.09 -1.71 2.03
CA ILE A 117 -12.09 -1.62 3.10
C ILE A 117 -12.81 -1.88 4.42
N ALA A 118 -12.46 -2.98 5.08
CA ALA A 118 -13.19 -3.53 6.21
C ALA A 118 -12.47 -3.23 7.54
N GLY A 119 -13.22 -2.75 8.53
CA GLY A 119 -12.75 -2.65 9.92
C GLY A 119 -12.86 -3.96 10.72
N SER A 120 -13.54 -4.95 10.15
CA SER A 120 -13.62 -6.34 10.61
C SER A 120 -12.47 -7.15 10.02
N ARG A 121 -11.96 -8.15 10.76
CA ARG A 121 -10.88 -9.04 10.30
C ARG A 121 -9.72 -8.25 9.67
N LYS A 122 -9.05 -7.44 10.51
CA LYS A 122 -7.75 -6.80 10.23
C LYS A 122 -6.58 -7.67 10.67
N HIS A 123 -5.42 -7.44 10.07
CA HIS A 123 -4.17 -8.09 10.48
C HIS A 123 -3.47 -7.24 11.52
N ASN A 124 -2.92 -6.11 11.08
CA ASN A 124 -2.44 -5.02 11.90
C ASN A 124 -3.34 -3.79 11.70
N GLY A 125 -3.27 -2.82 12.60
CA GLY A 125 -4.04 -1.57 12.47
C GLY A 125 -5.56 -1.75 12.61
N SER A 126 -6.30 -0.95 11.85
CA SER A 126 -7.74 -0.79 11.91
C SER A 126 -8.47 -1.39 10.72
N PHE A 127 -7.80 -1.56 9.58
CA PHE A 127 -8.43 -1.87 8.30
C PHE A 127 -7.74 -3.02 7.54
N SER A 128 -8.45 -3.52 6.53
CA SER A 128 -7.94 -4.48 5.53
C SER A 128 -8.80 -4.36 4.27
N ALA A 129 -8.24 -4.65 3.10
CA ALA A 129 -9.04 -4.81 1.90
C ALA A 129 -9.80 -6.14 1.95
N ALA A 130 -11.07 -6.16 1.55
CA ALA A 130 -11.85 -7.38 1.45
C ALA A 130 -12.46 -7.51 0.06
N LEU A 131 -12.43 -8.72 -0.50
CA LEU A 131 -13.12 -9.10 -1.73
C LEU A 131 -14.16 -10.18 -1.43
N GLY A 132 -15.25 -10.19 -2.19
CA GLY A 132 -16.33 -11.15 -2.00
C GLY A 132 -17.38 -10.74 -1.00
N ARG A 133 -18.36 -11.63 -0.81
CA ARG A 133 -19.58 -11.36 -0.06
C ARG A 133 -19.57 -12.15 1.25
N TRP A 134 -19.99 -11.49 2.34
CA TRP A 134 -20.11 -12.10 3.67
C TRP A 134 -21.15 -11.37 4.51
N ASP A 135 -22.37 -11.32 4.01
CA ASP A 135 -23.48 -10.56 4.59
C ASP A 135 -24.74 -11.42 4.83
N THR A 136 -24.72 -12.69 4.43
CA THR A 136 -25.88 -13.58 4.49
C THR A 136 -25.45 -14.92 5.10
N SER A 137 -26.18 -15.40 6.10
CA SER A 137 -25.91 -16.72 6.68
C SER A 137 -26.15 -17.82 5.65
N TYR A 138 -25.28 -18.83 5.62
CA TYR A 138 -25.49 -19.99 4.77
C TYR A 138 -26.74 -20.77 5.19
N HIS A 139 -27.61 -21.04 4.23
CA HIS A 139 -28.88 -21.75 4.44
C HIS A 139 -29.21 -22.76 3.33
N GLY A 140 -28.17 -23.22 2.63
CA GLY A 140 -28.27 -24.09 1.46
C GLY A 140 -28.17 -23.29 0.15
N TYR A 141 -28.59 -23.93 -0.94
CA TYR A 141 -28.56 -23.33 -2.27
C TYR A 141 -29.42 -22.07 -2.34
N ASP A 142 -28.77 -20.93 -2.58
CA ASP A 142 -29.42 -19.65 -2.82
C ASP A 142 -28.57 -18.81 -3.80
N PRO A 143 -28.86 -18.86 -5.11
CA PRO A 143 -28.07 -18.15 -6.11
C PRO A 143 -28.24 -16.61 -6.03
N THR A 144 -29.12 -16.10 -5.15
CA THR A 144 -29.23 -14.66 -4.87
C THR A 144 -28.34 -14.22 -3.71
N ALA A 145 -27.87 -15.16 -2.90
CA ALA A 145 -26.99 -14.92 -1.76
C ALA A 145 -25.52 -14.76 -2.18
N GLU A 146 -25.14 -15.15 -3.39
CA GLU A 146 -23.76 -15.09 -3.87
C GLU A 146 -23.69 -14.68 -5.35
N PRO A 147 -22.85 -13.68 -5.70
CA PRO A 147 -22.67 -13.31 -7.10
C PRO A 147 -21.78 -14.32 -7.84
N TYR A 148 -21.90 -14.36 -9.17
CA TYR A 148 -21.03 -15.13 -10.06
C TYR A 148 -20.00 -14.23 -10.72
N GLY A 149 -18.72 -14.63 -10.72
CA GLY A 149 -17.66 -13.95 -11.46
C GLY A 149 -16.46 -13.60 -10.58
N TYR A 150 -15.80 -12.49 -10.89
CA TYR A 150 -14.61 -12.04 -10.18
C TYR A 150 -14.77 -10.64 -9.57
N GLU A 151 -14.13 -10.45 -8.43
CA GLU A 151 -13.73 -9.13 -7.94
C GLU A 151 -12.22 -9.03 -7.86
N TRP A 152 -11.68 -7.84 -8.04
CA TRP A 152 -10.25 -7.64 -8.06
C TRP A 152 -9.83 -6.24 -7.63
N PHE A 153 -8.58 -6.13 -7.20
CA PHE A 153 -7.89 -4.85 -7.03
C PHE A 153 -6.39 -5.01 -7.28
N TYR A 154 -5.75 -3.92 -7.64
CA TYR A 154 -4.33 -3.91 -7.96
C TYR A 154 -3.69 -2.54 -7.76
N GLN A 155 -2.37 -2.55 -7.67
CA GLN A 155 -1.57 -1.34 -7.73
C GLN A 155 -0.36 -1.59 -8.62
N ASP A 156 -0.08 -0.63 -9.51
CA ASP A 156 1.17 -0.61 -10.24
C ASP A 156 2.24 0.08 -9.41
N PHE A 157 3.46 -0.44 -9.45
CA PHE A 157 4.58 0.15 -8.76
C PHE A 157 5.91 -0.10 -9.46
N VAL A 158 6.90 0.73 -9.15
CA VAL A 158 8.27 0.55 -9.61
C VAL A 158 9.05 -0.20 -8.54
N VAL A 159 9.71 -1.29 -8.91
CA VAL A 159 10.59 -2.01 -7.99
C VAL A 159 11.88 -1.22 -7.81
N SER A 160 12.10 -0.67 -6.63
CA SER A 160 13.33 0.05 -6.30
C SER A 160 14.53 -0.90 -6.24
N ASN A 161 15.74 -0.40 -6.53
CA ASN A 161 16.95 -1.23 -6.58
C ASN A 161 17.31 -1.94 -5.26
N ASN A 162 16.85 -1.41 -4.13
CA ASN A 162 17.04 -1.96 -2.80
C ASN A 162 15.94 -2.95 -2.37
N VAL A 163 14.84 -3.05 -3.13
CA VAL A 163 13.76 -4.00 -2.85
C VAL A 163 14.13 -5.37 -3.41
N THR A 164 13.83 -6.40 -2.62
CA THR A 164 14.00 -7.81 -2.98
C THR A 164 12.67 -8.54 -2.94
N TYR A 165 11.86 -8.29 -1.91
CA TYR A 165 10.63 -9.01 -1.66
C TYR A 165 9.40 -8.10 -1.74
N LEU A 166 8.30 -8.67 -2.21
CA LEU A 166 6.96 -8.19 -1.89
C LEU A 166 6.34 -9.17 -0.90
N LYS A 167 5.66 -8.63 0.11
CA LYS A 167 4.94 -9.40 1.12
C LYS A 167 3.52 -8.90 1.29
N PHE A 168 2.61 -9.79 1.66
CA PHE A 168 1.27 -9.43 2.10
C PHE A 168 0.70 -10.53 3.00
N ASN A 169 -0.32 -10.18 3.76
CA ASN A 169 -1.06 -11.10 4.59
C ASN A 169 -2.47 -11.29 4.03
N TRP A 170 -2.98 -12.51 4.06
CA TRP A 170 -4.37 -12.79 3.69
C TRP A 170 -5.05 -13.73 4.68
N TRP A 171 -6.36 -13.54 4.85
CA TRP A 171 -7.24 -14.38 5.66
C TRP A 171 -8.54 -14.60 4.91
N MET A 172 -9.17 -15.75 5.07
CA MET A 172 -10.42 -16.04 4.37
C MET A 172 -11.40 -16.77 5.27
N GLU A 173 -12.68 -16.51 5.02
CA GLU A 173 -13.81 -17.33 5.43
C GLU A 173 -14.66 -17.71 4.21
N THR A 174 -15.19 -18.94 4.24
CA THR A 174 -15.97 -19.50 3.14
C THR A 174 -16.92 -20.59 3.65
N TYR A 175 -18.08 -20.72 3.01
CA TYR A 175 -18.90 -21.93 3.09
C TYR A 175 -18.58 -22.91 1.95
N ASP A 176 -18.02 -22.43 0.85
CA ASP A 176 -17.62 -23.22 -0.30
C ASP A 176 -16.16 -23.73 -0.19
N THR A 177 -15.51 -23.98 -1.32
CA THR A 177 -14.27 -24.72 -1.53
C THR A 177 -13.50 -24.11 -2.69
N ALA A 178 -12.18 -24.21 -2.64
CA ALA A 178 -11.25 -23.76 -3.70
C ALA A 178 -11.44 -24.44 -5.06
N ALA A 179 -12.32 -25.46 -5.14
CA ALA A 179 -12.73 -26.04 -6.41
C ALA A 179 -13.56 -25.05 -7.24
N TRP A 180 -14.37 -24.23 -6.57
CA TRP A 180 -15.41 -23.38 -7.14
C TRP A 180 -15.16 -21.91 -6.77
N ASP A 181 -14.84 -21.65 -5.51
CA ASP A 181 -14.61 -20.31 -5.00
C ASP A 181 -13.19 -20.18 -4.51
N TRP A 182 -12.44 -19.24 -5.06
CA TRP A 182 -11.03 -19.14 -4.71
C TRP A 182 -10.46 -17.72 -4.78
N PHE A 183 -9.37 -17.54 -4.05
CA PHE A 183 -8.54 -16.35 -4.07
C PHE A 183 -7.25 -16.61 -4.85
N ASP A 184 -6.90 -15.69 -5.74
CA ASP A 184 -5.64 -15.69 -6.45
C ASP A 184 -4.86 -14.38 -6.23
N ALA A 185 -3.54 -14.48 -6.30
CA ALA A 185 -2.65 -13.34 -6.21
C ALA A 185 -1.49 -13.48 -7.19
N TYR A 186 -1.14 -12.38 -7.87
CA TYR A 186 -0.17 -12.37 -8.96
C TYR A 186 0.74 -11.15 -8.93
N ILE A 187 1.96 -11.33 -9.42
CA ILE A 187 2.72 -10.24 -10.05
C ILE A 187 2.40 -10.26 -11.54
N LYS A 188 1.97 -9.12 -12.08
CA LYS A 188 1.70 -8.93 -13.51
C LYS A 188 2.58 -7.82 -14.07
N ASP A 189 2.79 -7.84 -15.38
CA ASP A 189 3.25 -6.65 -16.09
C ASP A 189 2.07 -5.66 -16.23
N THR A 190 2.36 -4.44 -16.72
CA THR A 190 1.35 -3.41 -16.90
C THR A 190 0.39 -3.68 -18.07
N ASN A 191 0.70 -4.65 -18.93
CA ASN A 191 -0.18 -5.10 -20.02
C ASN A 191 -1.13 -6.21 -19.56
N GLY A 192 -1.01 -6.67 -18.32
CA GLY A 192 -1.85 -7.70 -17.71
C GLY A 192 -1.30 -9.12 -17.86
N ASN A 193 -0.10 -9.32 -18.43
CA ASN A 193 0.52 -10.63 -18.48
C ASN A 193 1.00 -11.05 -17.09
N THR A 194 0.73 -12.29 -16.71
CA THR A 194 1.20 -12.83 -15.43
C THR A 194 2.70 -13.12 -15.49
N LEU A 195 3.45 -12.50 -14.59
CA LEU A 195 4.89 -12.69 -14.41
C LEU A 195 5.16 -13.74 -13.32
N ILE A 196 4.44 -13.66 -12.20
CA ILE A 196 4.51 -14.63 -11.09
C ILE A 196 3.10 -14.91 -10.59
N THR A 197 2.78 -16.19 -10.39
CA THR A 197 1.62 -16.62 -9.59
C THR A 197 2.07 -16.82 -8.15
N ILE A 198 1.52 -16.02 -7.22
CA ILE A 198 1.88 -16.05 -5.80
C ILE A 198 0.96 -17.01 -5.05
N VAL A 199 -0.36 -16.82 -5.22
CA VAL A 199 -1.40 -17.70 -4.70
C VAL A 199 -2.21 -18.20 -5.88
N SER A 200 -2.42 -19.52 -5.93
CA SER A 200 -3.31 -20.15 -6.91
C SER A 200 -4.35 -20.99 -6.19
N ARG A 201 -5.61 -20.69 -6.45
CA ARG A 201 -6.78 -21.31 -5.85
C ARG A 201 -6.70 -21.39 -4.32
N GLY A 202 -6.39 -20.26 -3.70
CA GLY A 202 -6.39 -20.13 -2.24
C GLY A 202 -7.81 -20.30 -1.71
N GLY A 203 -8.01 -21.24 -0.78
CA GLY A 203 -9.31 -21.47 -0.15
C GLY A 203 -9.39 -22.81 0.58
N LYS A 204 -10.60 -23.24 0.93
CA LYS A 204 -10.85 -24.53 1.57
C LYS A 204 -10.60 -25.68 0.58
N PRO A 205 -9.71 -26.64 0.88
CA PRO A 205 -9.45 -27.75 -0.02
C PRO A 205 -10.62 -28.75 -0.06
N GLY A 206 -10.74 -29.48 -1.17
CA GLY A 206 -11.76 -30.52 -1.38
C GLY A 206 -12.99 -30.01 -2.13
N TYR A 207 -14.10 -30.74 -2.02
CA TYR A 207 -15.37 -30.49 -2.73
C TYR A 207 -16.59 -30.45 -1.80
N ASN A 208 -16.38 -30.53 -0.48
CA ASN A 208 -17.46 -30.54 0.50
C ASN A 208 -17.83 -29.11 0.90
N TYR A 209 -18.67 -28.49 0.10
CA TYR A 209 -19.25 -27.17 0.35
C TYR A 209 -20.36 -27.22 1.41
N GLY A 210 -20.63 -26.08 2.05
CA GLY A 210 -21.64 -25.87 3.09
C GLY A 210 -21.11 -25.78 4.54
N PRO A 211 -20.13 -26.59 4.99
CA PRO A 211 -19.51 -26.36 6.30
C PRO A 211 -18.65 -25.11 6.32
N TYR A 212 -18.85 -24.25 7.34
CA TYR A 212 -18.01 -23.08 7.59
C TYR A 212 -16.55 -23.46 7.70
N TRP A 213 -15.70 -22.72 6.99
CA TRP A 213 -14.25 -22.88 7.02
C TRP A 213 -13.55 -21.53 7.00
N THR A 214 -12.35 -21.48 7.59
CA THR A 214 -11.45 -20.33 7.51
C THR A 214 -10.02 -20.81 7.32
N THR A 215 -9.12 -19.92 6.93
CA THR A 215 -7.68 -20.23 6.89
C THR A 215 -7.07 -20.58 8.25
N GLY A 216 -7.81 -20.39 9.35
CA GLY A 216 -7.38 -20.63 10.73
C GLY A 216 -6.59 -19.48 11.35
N GLY A 217 -6.12 -18.54 10.53
CA GLY A 217 -5.28 -17.42 10.90
C GLY A 217 -4.75 -16.71 9.65
N TRP A 218 -4.17 -15.52 9.83
CA TRP A 218 -3.57 -14.78 8.72
C TRP A 218 -2.39 -15.57 8.14
N ARG A 219 -2.28 -15.56 6.82
CA ARG A 219 -1.21 -16.21 6.06
C ARG A 219 -0.37 -15.15 5.39
N GLU A 220 0.92 -15.14 5.71
CA GLU A 220 1.87 -14.26 5.03
C GLU A 220 2.39 -14.94 3.76
N GLU A 221 2.34 -14.23 2.65
CA GLU A 221 3.02 -14.61 1.41
C GLU A 221 4.25 -13.73 1.21
N THR A 222 5.33 -14.32 0.71
CA THR A 222 6.57 -13.62 0.36
C THR A 222 7.00 -14.03 -1.05
N VAL A 223 7.21 -13.06 -1.93
CA VAL A 223 7.66 -13.29 -3.30
C VAL A 223 8.92 -12.46 -3.61
N ASP A 224 9.92 -13.11 -4.19
CA ASP A 224 11.11 -12.42 -4.71
C ASP A 224 10.78 -11.72 -6.03
N ILE A 225 10.93 -10.39 -6.04
CA ILE A 225 10.71 -9.52 -7.20
C ILE A 225 11.99 -8.81 -7.64
N SER A 226 13.16 -9.23 -7.16
CA SER A 226 14.46 -8.62 -7.45
C SER A 226 14.81 -8.61 -8.94
N ALA A 227 14.30 -9.58 -9.72
CA ALA A 227 14.45 -9.63 -11.16
C ALA A 227 13.79 -8.44 -11.89
N TYR A 228 12.86 -7.75 -11.24
CA TYR A 228 12.10 -6.63 -11.81
C TYR A 228 12.59 -5.26 -11.33
N ARG A 229 13.74 -5.17 -10.66
CA ARG A 229 14.34 -3.89 -10.24
C ARG A 229 14.43 -2.89 -11.39
N GLY A 230 13.99 -1.66 -11.14
CA GLY A 230 13.89 -0.58 -12.12
C GLY A 230 12.68 -0.69 -13.06
N GLN A 231 11.92 -1.79 -13.03
CA GLN A 231 10.74 -1.98 -13.87
C GLN A 231 9.47 -1.60 -13.12
N LYS A 232 8.46 -1.18 -13.88
CA LYS A 232 7.09 -0.99 -13.39
C LYS A 232 6.33 -2.30 -13.55
N ILE A 233 5.89 -2.87 -12.44
CA ILE A 233 5.10 -4.11 -12.36
C ILE A 233 3.81 -3.85 -11.56
N ARG A 234 2.96 -4.87 -11.43
CA ARG A 234 1.67 -4.81 -10.75
C ARG A 234 1.54 -5.94 -9.73
N ILE A 235 1.11 -5.61 -8.52
CA ILE A 235 0.53 -6.59 -7.59
C ILE A 235 -0.97 -6.63 -7.84
N TYR A 236 -1.52 -7.82 -8.11
CA TYR A 236 -2.91 -8.03 -8.48
C TYR A 236 -3.52 -9.12 -7.61
N PHE A 237 -4.70 -8.84 -7.07
CA PHE A 237 -5.48 -9.74 -6.25
C PHE A 237 -6.86 -9.92 -6.88
N ASP A 238 -7.36 -11.15 -6.93
CA ASP A 238 -8.73 -11.41 -7.31
C ASP A 238 -9.35 -12.54 -6.49
N GLN A 239 -10.67 -12.48 -6.38
CA GLN A 239 -11.48 -13.54 -5.84
C GLN A 239 -12.54 -13.92 -6.87
N ARG A 240 -12.68 -15.23 -7.10
CA ARG A 240 -13.79 -15.81 -7.85
C ARG A 240 -14.89 -16.30 -6.90
N LEU A 241 -16.13 -16.06 -7.31
CA LEU A 241 -17.34 -16.67 -6.76
C LEU A 241 -18.13 -17.38 -7.87
N ASP A 242 -18.77 -18.50 -7.55
CA ASP A 242 -19.46 -19.35 -8.52
C ASP A 242 -21.00 -19.23 -8.52
N GLY A 243 -21.56 -18.47 -7.57
CA GLY A 243 -22.97 -18.09 -7.54
C GLY A 243 -23.94 -19.14 -6.99
N TRP A 244 -23.49 -20.09 -6.16
CA TRP A 244 -24.35 -21.13 -5.58
C TRP A 244 -24.93 -20.80 -4.19
N GLY A 245 -24.46 -19.72 -3.58
CA GLY A 245 -25.03 -19.16 -2.34
C GLY A 245 -24.17 -19.43 -1.10
N ASP A 246 -23.05 -20.10 -1.27
CA ASP A 246 -22.08 -20.51 -0.28
C ASP A 246 -20.92 -19.52 -0.18
N GLN A 247 -21.33 -18.29 0.19
CA GLN A 247 -20.50 -17.10 0.35
C GLN A 247 -19.03 -17.37 0.70
N GLN A 248 -18.14 -16.61 0.04
CA GLN A 248 -16.73 -16.50 0.39
C GLN A 248 -16.28 -15.04 0.47
N ARG A 249 -15.44 -14.74 1.46
CA ARG A 249 -14.73 -13.47 1.58
C ARG A 249 -13.28 -13.66 1.98
N VAL A 250 -12.40 -13.02 1.22
CA VAL A 250 -10.98 -12.88 1.50
C VAL A 250 -10.69 -11.48 2.00
N TYR A 251 -9.77 -11.38 2.96
CA TYR A 251 -9.23 -10.16 3.51
C TYR A 251 -7.73 -10.12 3.24
N ILE A 252 -7.21 -8.98 2.82
CA ILE A 252 -5.82 -8.73 2.48
C ILE A 252 -5.33 -7.55 3.31
N GLY A 253 -4.14 -7.66 3.89
CA GLY A 253 -3.51 -6.62 4.70
C GLY A 253 -2.00 -6.59 4.54
N ASP A 254 -1.39 -5.48 4.96
CA ASP A 254 0.06 -5.28 5.03
C ASP A 254 0.83 -5.61 3.73
N VAL A 255 0.30 -5.16 2.60
CA VAL A 255 1.01 -5.27 1.31
C VAL A 255 2.19 -4.31 1.32
N ARG A 256 3.41 -4.86 1.28
CA ARG A 256 4.64 -4.09 1.48
C ARG A 256 5.81 -4.61 0.67
N LEU A 257 6.81 -3.76 0.52
CA LEU A 257 8.08 -4.06 -0.14
C LEU A 257 9.20 -4.10 0.90
N GLU A 258 10.11 -5.06 0.75
CA GLU A 258 11.29 -5.26 1.62
C GLU A 258 12.56 -5.49 0.80
#